data_AF-A0A7X0AXL1-F1
#
_entry.id   AF-A0A7X0AXL1-F1
#
_cell.length_a   1.000
_cell.length_b   1.000
_cell.length_c   1.000
_cell.angle_alpha   90.00
_cell.angle_beta   90.00
_cell.angle_gamma   90.00
#
_symmetry.space_group_name_H-M   'P 1'
#
loop_
_entity.id
_entity.type
_entity.pdbx_description
1 polymer ?
#
loop_
_entity_poly.entity_id
_entity_poly.type
_entity_poly.pdbx_seq_one_letter_code
_entity_poly.pdbx_strand_id
1 'polypeptide(L)'
;MLDGLTVVRERLLTAGIAPRHARRYVAELRDHAADLVEEEMAAGLPPDEADARALSRLGGPDELVHAMVVRGDFRSWGVRAPWAVYGLGSLGGLAAAYALAVAILAGIIETHRPGWDAHPELPLWFDTAFAFIRYGTGVLAPPALGGLFALMATRQRMAVRWPTIALLIIAIAGAAGTWSFDPGDSHGSPMELGLTFGLSTVDSSLRHIVINLLLTLAPYIAWHVWQKAMARYSALEDEPGGPLVHG
;
A
#
# COMPACT_ATOMS: atom_id res chain seq x y z
N MET A 1 3.94 22.94 23.18
CA MET A 1 3.66 21.50 23.41
C MET A 1 3.48 20.68 22.12
N LEU A 2 2.64 21.09 21.17
CA LEU A 2 2.27 20.26 20.00
C LEU A 2 3.43 19.96 19.03
N ASP A 3 4.38 20.88 18.87
CA ASP A 3 5.47 20.75 17.90
C ASP A 3 6.53 19.70 18.28
N GLY A 4 6.79 19.49 19.57
CA GLY A 4 7.71 18.43 20.01
C GLY A 4 7.16 17.02 19.73
N LEU A 5 5.86 16.83 19.98
CA LEU A 5 5.18 15.56 19.78
C LEU A 5 4.94 15.21 18.31
N THR A 6 4.79 16.22 17.43
CA THR A 6 4.73 16.00 15.97
C THR A 6 6.07 15.51 15.45
N VAL A 7 7.19 16.07 15.93
CA VAL A 7 8.54 15.58 15.60
C VAL A 7 8.75 14.14 16.06
N VAL A 8 8.34 13.80 17.29
CA VAL A 8 8.40 12.41 17.81
C VAL A 8 7.60 11.47 16.91
N ARG A 9 6.36 11.84 16.55
CA ARG A 9 5.52 11.04 15.65
C ARG A 9 6.22 10.77 14.32
N GLU A 10 6.80 11.81 13.72
CA GLU A 10 7.46 11.71 12.42
C GLU A 10 8.72 10.84 12.46
N ARG A 11 9.52 10.96 13.53
CA ARG A 11 10.68 10.10 13.77
C ARG A 11 10.27 8.63 13.98
N LEU A 12 9.18 8.37 14.72
CA LEU A 12 8.66 7.01 14.91
C LEU A 12 8.19 6.35 13.61
N LEU A 13 7.48 7.10 12.75
CA LEU A 13 7.06 6.61 11.44
C LEU A 13 8.27 6.29 10.55
N THR A 14 9.28 7.15 10.57
CA THR A 14 10.53 6.95 9.83
C THR A 14 11.33 5.75 10.36
N ALA A 15 11.25 5.48 11.66
CA ALA A 15 11.82 4.29 12.30
C ALA A 15 11.00 3.00 12.06
N GLY A 16 9.88 3.07 11.32
CA GLY A 16 9.07 1.92 10.96
C GLY A 16 8.06 1.47 12.03
N ILE A 17 7.73 2.33 12.98
CA ILE A 17 6.62 2.06 13.90
C ILE A 17 5.30 2.24 13.15
N ALA A 18 4.37 1.29 13.31
CA ALA A 18 3.11 1.35 12.58
C ALA A 18 2.32 2.63 12.93
N PRO A 19 1.60 3.26 11.98
CA PRO A 19 0.91 4.54 12.21
C PRO A 19 -0.07 4.53 13.39
N ARG A 20 -0.74 3.40 13.64
CA ARG A 20 -1.63 3.24 14.80
C ARG A 20 -0.87 3.32 16.12
N HIS A 21 0.28 2.67 16.22
CA HIS A 21 1.11 2.67 17.43
C HIS A 21 1.77 4.03 17.65
N ALA A 22 2.27 4.67 16.59
CA ALA A 22 2.82 6.03 16.69
C ALA A 22 1.76 7.03 17.17
N ARG A 23 0.52 6.96 16.65
CA ARG A 23 -0.58 7.84 17.10
C ARG A 23 -0.98 7.57 18.55
N ARG A 24 -1.12 6.30 18.93
CA ARG A 24 -1.48 5.92 20.30
C ARG A 24 -0.41 6.39 21.29
N TYR A 25 0.85 6.16 20.99
CA TYR A 25 1.95 6.58 21.85
C TYR A 25 2.02 8.11 21.99
N VAL A 26 1.82 8.87 20.91
CA VAL A 26 1.76 10.34 20.97
C VAL A 26 0.56 10.84 21.78
N ALA A 27 -0.57 10.13 21.76
CA ALA A 27 -1.71 10.44 22.62
C ALA A 27 -1.36 10.17 24.09
N GLU A 28 -0.80 9.00 24.39
CA GLU A 28 -0.34 8.64 25.76
C GLU A 28 0.69 9.65 26.30
N LEU A 29 1.62 10.12 25.47
CA LEU A 29 2.58 11.17 25.85
C LEU A 29 1.92 12.53 26.08
N ARG A 30 0.86 12.85 25.34
CA ARG A 30 0.12 14.10 25.55
C ARG A 30 -0.64 14.07 26.87
N ASP A 31 -1.29 12.94 27.17
CA ASP A 31 -2.02 12.76 28.41
C ASP A 31 -1.04 12.84 29.59
N HIS A 32 0.10 12.16 29.52
CA HIS A 32 1.12 12.25 30.57
C HIS A 32 1.73 13.65 30.72
N ALA A 33 1.93 14.37 29.61
CA ALA A 33 2.36 15.76 29.67
C ALA A 33 1.32 16.65 30.38
N ALA A 34 0.03 16.44 30.14
CA ALA A 34 -1.04 17.17 30.82
C ALA A 34 -1.06 16.89 32.32
N ASP A 35 -0.90 15.62 32.73
CA ASP A 35 -0.79 15.24 34.14
C ASP A 35 0.41 15.95 34.81
N LEU A 36 1.57 15.98 34.13
CA LEU A 36 2.76 16.67 34.64
C LEU A 36 2.55 18.18 34.77
N VAL A 37 1.84 18.82 33.83
CA VAL A 37 1.52 20.25 33.93
C VAL A 37 0.64 20.52 35.14
N GLU A 38 -0.38 19.68 35.38
CA GLU A 38 -1.25 19.81 36.54
C GLU A 38 -0.47 19.66 37.86
N GLU A 39 0.47 18.71 37.94
CA GLU A 39 1.38 18.56 39.09
C GLU A 39 2.23 19.82 39.33
N GLU A 40 2.83 20.39 38.28
CA GLU A 40 3.70 21.57 38.40
C GLU A 40 2.90 22.84 38.75
N MET A 41 1.69 22.99 38.21
CA MET A 41 0.76 24.07 38.59
C MET A 41 0.31 23.92 40.05
N ALA A 42 0.02 22.70 40.51
CA ALA A 42 -0.31 22.43 41.91
C ALA A 42 0.87 22.72 42.85
N ALA A 43 2.10 22.61 42.36
CA ALA A 43 3.33 23.02 43.06
C ALA A 43 3.55 24.56 43.08
N GLY A 44 2.65 25.33 42.46
CA GLY A 44 2.64 26.79 42.50
C GLY A 44 3.36 27.46 41.34
N LEU A 45 3.75 26.72 40.29
CA LEU A 45 4.34 27.31 39.09
C LEU A 45 3.27 27.99 38.23
N PRO A 46 3.60 29.14 37.60
CA PRO A 46 2.72 29.75 36.62
C PRO A 46 2.60 28.84 35.36
N PRO A 47 1.50 28.94 34.60
CA PRO A 47 1.19 28.01 33.50
C PRO A 47 2.32 27.83 32.48
N ASP A 48 2.96 28.92 32.05
CA ASP A 48 4.03 28.87 31.04
C ASP A 48 5.28 28.15 31.55
N GLU A 49 5.60 28.31 32.84
CA GLU A 49 6.74 27.63 33.47
C GLU A 49 6.42 26.16 33.79
N ALA A 50 5.18 25.87 34.18
CA ALA A 50 4.70 24.50 34.39
C ALA A 50 4.77 23.68 33.10
N ASP A 51 4.37 24.26 31.95
CA ASP A 51 4.50 23.66 30.63
C ASP A 51 5.96 23.35 30.27
N ALA A 52 6.86 24.32 30.46
CA ALA A 52 8.29 24.14 30.17
C ALA A 52 8.92 23.06 31.08
N ARG A 53 8.55 23.04 32.36
CA ARG A 53 9.02 22.07 33.35
C ARG A 53 8.51 20.66 33.04
N ALA A 54 7.23 20.52 32.73
CA ALA A 54 6.60 19.25 32.35
C ALA A 54 7.28 18.65 31.11
N LEU A 55 7.57 19.47 30.08
CA LEU A 55 8.30 19.04 28.88
C LEU A 55 9.72 18.56 29.22
N SER A 56 10.42 19.24 30.13
CA SER A 56 11.76 18.81 30.57
C SER A 56 11.73 17.46 31.31
N ARG A 57 10.66 17.18 32.07
CA ARG A 57 10.44 15.91 32.79
C ARG A 57 10.04 14.77 31.85
N LEU A 58 9.30 15.07 30.78
CA LEU A 58 8.88 14.08 29.79
C LEU A 58 10.06 13.47 29.01
N GLY A 59 11.16 14.21 28.91
CA GLY A 59 12.38 13.79 28.23
C GLY A 59 12.48 14.28 26.78
N GLY A 60 13.66 14.11 26.19
CA GLY A 60 13.96 14.60 24.85
C GLY A 60 13.23 13.79 23.76
N PRO A 61 12.94 14.39 22.58
CA PRO A 61 12.34 13.66 21.45
C PRO A 61 13.11 12.40 21.06
N ASP A 62 14.44 12.42 21.16
CA ASP A 62 15.29 11.26 20.84
C ASP A 62 15.17 10.13 21.84
N GLU A 63 15.05 10.43 23.14
CA GLU A 63 14.85 9.44 24.19
C GLU A 63 13.49 8.76 24.05
N LEU A 64 12.45 9.58 23.80
CA LEU A 64 11.08 9.11 23.59
C LEU A 64 10.95 8.20 22.37
N VAL A 65 11.65 8.52 21.29
CA VAL A 65 11.71 7.67 20.08
C VAL A 65 12.49 6.39 20.36
N HIS A 66 13.67 6.51 20.99
CA HIS A 66 14.55 5.39 21.29
C HIS A 66 13.86 4.33 22.16
N ALA A 67 13.16 4.76 23.22
CA ALA A 67 12.41 3.89 24.11
C ALA A 67 11.40 3.00 23.35
N MET A 68 10.72 3.57 22.34
CA MET A 68 9.74 2.84 21.54
C MET A 68 10.39 1.93 20.48
N VAL A 69 11.50 2.37 19.89
CA VAL A 69 12.22 1.62 18.84
C VAL A 69 12.94 0.38 19.41
N VAL A 70 13.54 0.51 20.60
CA VAL A 70 14.22 -0.57 21.32
C VAL A 70 13.23 -1.68 21.67
N ARG A 71 12.00 -1.31 22.05
CA ARG A 71 10.97 -2.30 22.41
C ARG A 71 10.62 -3.25 21.27
N GLY A 72 10.84 -2.85 20.00
CA GLY A 72 10.87 -3.74 18.84
C GLY A 72 9.54 -4.37 18.40
N ASP A 73 8.60 -4.57 19.33
CA ASP A 73 7.34 -5.29 19.17
C ASP A 73 6.32 -4.56 18.29
N PHE A 74 6.49 -3.25 18.11
CA PHE A 74 5.55 -2.40 17.37
C PHE A 74 5.99 -2.09 15.94
N ARG A 75 7.07 -2.73 15.45
CA ARG A 75 7.50 -2.61 14.05
C ARG A 75 6.51 -3.35 13.16
N SER A 76 6.04 -2.70 12.10
CA SER A 76 5.19 -3.36 11.11
C SER A 76 5.96 -4.48 10.40
N TRP A 77 5.25 -5.52 9.95
CA TRP A 77 5.85 -6.58 9.13
C TRP A 77 6.52 -6.03 7.86
N GLY A 78 6.00 -4.93 7.31
CA GLY A 78 6.59 -4.22 6.18
C GLY A 78 7.99 -3.67 6.43
N VAL A 79 8.34 -3.38 7.69
CA VAL A 79 9.69 -2.92 8.09
C VAL A 79 10.56 -4.11 8.47
N ARG A 80 9.98 -5.12 9.15
CA ARG A 80 10.74 -6.27 9.65
C ARG A 80 11.20 -7.19 8.51
N ALA A 81 10.36 -7.36 7.49
CA ALA A 81 10.66 -8.19 6.32
C ALA A 81 10.07 -7.53 5.06
N PRO A 82 10.64 -6.41 4.59
CA PRO A 82 10.14 -5.71 3.40
C PRO A 82 10.17 -6.63 2.16
N TRP A 83 11.15 -7.52 2.05
CA TRP A 83 11.21 -8.50 0.98
C TRP A 83 10.01 -9.47 0.99
N ALA A 84 9.48 -9.84 2.17
CA ALA A 84 8.34 -10.73 2.27
C ALA A 84 7.06 -10.00 1.88
N VAL A 85 6.88 -8.75 2.32
CA VAL A 85 5.66 -7.99 2.00
C VAL A 85 5.65 -7.56 0.53
N TYR A 86 6.74 -7.00 0.02
CA TYR A 86 6.79 -6.44 -1.33
C TYR A 86 7.17 -7.47 -2.39
N GLY A 87 7.94 -8.51 -2.02
CA GLY A 87 8.26 -9.63 -2.91
C GLY A 87 7.19 -10.71 -2.88
N LEU A 88 7.03 -11.42 -1.75
CA LEU A 88 6.05 -12.51 -1.65
C LEU A 88 4.61 -11.99 -1.63
N GLY A 89 4.33 -10.88 -0.96
CA GLY A 89 2.98 -10.33 -0.89
C GLY A 89 2.46 -9.85 -2.25
N SER A 90 3.34 -9.36 -3.13
CA SER A 90 2.94 -8.94 -4.48
C SER A 90 2.60 -10.13 -5.37
N LEU A 91 3.43 -11.18 -5.35
CA LEU A 91 3.13 -12.45 -6.01
C LEU A 91 1.87 -13.12 -5.44
N GLY A 92 1.75 -13.17 -4.11
CA GLY A 92 0.61 -13.75 -3.43
C GLY A 92 -0.70 -13.01 -3.71
N GLY A 93 -0.66 -11.67 -3.75
CA GLY A 93 -1.81 -10.85 -4.13
C GLY A 93 -2.25 -11.09 -5.57
N LEU A 94 -1.30 -11.22 -6.49
CA LEU A 94 -1.61 -11.53 -7.88
C LEU A 94 -2.16 -12.96 -8.02
N ALA A 95 -1.52 -13.95 -7.39
CA ALA A 95 -1.99 -15.33 -7.36
C ALA A 95 -3.41 -15.44 -6.78
N ALA A 96 -3.71 -14.70 -5.71
CA ALA A 96 -5.05 -14.64 -5.14
C ALA A 96 -6.07 -14.02 -6.12
N ALA A 97 -5.69 -12.98 -6.86
CA ALA A 97 -6.56 -12.39 -7.88
C ALA A 97 -6.89 -13.37 -9.02
N TYR A 98 -5.88 -14.11 -9.51
CA TYR A 98 -6.09 -15.17 -10.51
C TYR A 98 -6.93 -16.32 -9.95
N ALA A 99 -6.63 -16.80 -8.74
CA ALA A 99 -7.38 -17.86 -8.09
C ALA A 99 -8.86 -17.48 -7.88
N LEU A 100 -9.12 -16.24 -7.47
CA LEU A 100 -10.48 -15.71 -7.34
C LEU A 100 -11.20 -15.68 -8.70
N ALA A 101 -10.52 -15.23 -9.76
CA ALA A 101 -11.07 -15.23 -11.11
C ALA A 101 -11.41 -16.64 -11.62
N VAL A 102 -10.51 -17.61 -11.41
CA VAL A 102 -10.75 -19.03 -11.74
C VAL A 102 -11.95 -19.55 -10.95
N ALA A 103 -12.02 -19.27 -9.65
CA ALA A 103 -13.13 -19.71 -8.80
C ALA A 103 -14.48 -19.11 -9.24
N ILE A 104 -14.51 -17.83 -9.64
CA ILE A 104 -15.72 -17.19 -10.19
C ILE A 104 -16.14 -17.86 -11.49
N LEU A 105 -15.22 -18.08 -12.44
CA LEU A 105 -15.52 -18.74 -13.72
C LEU A 105 -15.99 -20.18 -13.51
N ALA A 106 -15.30 -20.94 -12.68
CA ALA A 106 -15.69 -22.30 -12.31
C ALA A 106 -17.08 -22.33 -11.66
N GLY A 107 -17.40 -21.37 -10.79
CA GLY A 107 -18.73 -21.23 -10.21
C GLY A 107 -19.81 -20.92 -11.24
N ILE A 108 -19.56 -20.01 -12.19
CA ILE A 108 -20.50 -19.70 -13.28
C ILE A 108 -20.76 -20.96 -14.12
N ILE A 109 -19.70 -21.67 -14.50
CA ILE A 109 -19.77 -22.90 -15.29
C ILE A 109 -20.57 -23.98 -14.56
N GLU A 110 -20.26 -24.22 -13.29
CA GLU A 110 -20.90 -25.28 -12.51
C GLU A 110 -22.38 -24.97 -12.23
N THR A 111 -22.74 -23.70 -12.03
CA THR A 111 -24.15 -23.29 -11.86
C THR A 111 -25.01 -23.49 -13.11
N HIS A 112 -24.40 -23.54 -14.29
CA HIS A 112 -25.08 -23.78 -15.57
C HIS A 112 -24.85 -25.19 -16.11
N ARG A 113 -24.33 -26.09 -15.27
CA ARG A 113 -24.20 -27.51 -15.58
C ARG A 113 -25.50 -28.24 -15.16
N PRO A 114 -26.26 -28.83 -16.11
CA PRO A 114 -27.54 -29.47 -15.78
C PRO A 114 -27.39 -30.81 -15.02
N GLY A 115 -26.21 -31.43 -15.09
CA GLY A 115 -25.89 -32.68 -14.41
C GLY A 115 -24.39 -32.99 -14.52
N TRP A 116 -23.89 -33.91 -13.70
CA TRP A 116 -22.43 -34.12 -13.55
C TRP A 116 -21.73 -34.54 -14.86
N ASP A 117 -22.44 -35.26 -15.73
CA ASP A 117 -21.94 -35.71 -17.04
C ASP A 117 -22.46 -34.87 -18.22
N ALA A 118 -23.23 -33.81 -17.95
CA ALA A 118 -23.80 -32.97 -18.99
C ALA A 118 -22.82 -31.86 -19.41
N HIS A 119 -22.81 -31.54 -20.69
CA HIS A 119 -22.13 -30.36 -21.21
C HIS A 119 -22.78 -29.09 -20.61
N PRO A 120 -21.99 -28.18 -20.00
CA PRO A 120 -22.52 -26.93 -19.47
C PRO A 120 -23.15 -26.09 -20.59
N GLU A 121 -24.39 -25.63 -20.36
CA GLU A 121 -25.07 -24.74 -21.29
C GLU A 121 -24.77 -23.29 -20.87
N LEU A 122 -23.73 -22.72 -21.47
CA LEU A 122 -23.26 -21.41 -21.05
C LEU A 122 -24.27 -20.32 -21.42
N PRO A 123 -24.54 -19.38 -20.51
CA PRO A 123 -25.46 -18.29 -20.78
C PRO A 123 -24.89 -17.35 -21.85
N LEU A 124 -25.77 -16.68 -22.59
CA LEU A 124 -25.38 -15.74 -23.66
C LEU A 124 -24.45 -14.59 -23.19
N TRP A 125 -24.44 -14.28 -21.89
CA TRP A 125 -23.57 -13.26 -21.30
C TRP A 125 -22.19 -13.80 -20.89
N PHE A 126 -21.94 -15.11 -20.97
CA PHE A 126 -20.72 -15.74 -20.49
C PHE A 126 -19.47 -15.15 -21.13
N ASP A 127 -19.46 -14.99 -22.47
CA ASP A 127 -18.33 -14.40 -23.18
C ASP A 127 -18.00 -12.97 -22.69
N THR A 128 -19.04 -12.21 -22.34
CA THR A 128 -18.88 -10.86 -21.79
C THR A 128 -18.28 -10.93 -20.39
N ALA A 129 -18.74 -11.85 -19.54
CA ALA A 129 -18.18 -12.05 -18.21
C ALA A 129 -16.73 -12.56 -18.26
N PHE A 130 -16.43 -13.51 -19.16
CA PHE A 130 -15.09 -14.01 -19.39
C PHE A 130 -14.15 -12.90 -19.87
N ALA A 131 -14.59 -12.09 -20.85
CA ALA A 131 -13.83 -10.93 -21.30
C ALA A 131 -13.59 -9.94 -20.14
N PHE A 132 -14.62 -9.64 -19.34
CA PHE A 132 -14.48 -8.76 -18.18
C PHE A 132 -13.46 -9.30 -17.16
N ILE A 133 -13.51 -10.60 -16.84
CA ILE A 133 -12.58 -11.23 -15.91
C ILE A 133 -11.15 -11.24 -16.47
N ARG A 134 -11.01 -11.55 -17.76
CA ARG A 134 -9.72 -11.51 -18.48
C ARG A 134 -9.11 -10.11 -18.46
N TYR A 135 -9.88 -9.08 -18.82
CA TYR A 135 -9.41 -7.69 -18.77
C TYR A 135 -9.18 -7.21 -17.34
N GLY A 136 -10.05 -7.60 -16.41
CA GLY A 136 -9.93 -7.27 -14.99
C GLY A 136 -8.64 -7.80 -14.39
N THR A 137 -8.32 -9.07 -14.63
CA THR A 137 -7.10 -9.69 -14.11
C THR A 137 -5.82 -9.28 -14.85
N GLY A 138 -5.88 -9.07 -16.17
CA GLY A 138 -4.70 -8.70 -16.97
C GLY A 138 -4.35 -7.21 -16.96
N VAL A 139 -5.36 -6.34 -16.87
CA VAL A 139 -5.19 -4.88 -17.01
C VAL A 139 -5.50 -4.11 -15.74
N LEU A 140 -6.55 -4.49 -14.98
CA LEU A 140 -6.97 -3.71 -13.80
C LEU A 140 -6.31 -4.17 -12.50
N ALA A 141 -6.15 -5.48 -12.30
CA ALA A 141 -5.59 -6.03 -11.08
C ALA A 141 -4.13 -5.61 -10.85
N PRO A 142 -3.22 -5.62 -11.86
CA PRO A 142 -1.85 -5.15 -11.66
C PRO A 142 -1.74 -3.70 -11.17
N PRO A 143 -2.40 -2.70 -11.79
CA PRO A 143 -2.36 -1.33 -11.29
C PRO A 143 -3.09 -1.14 -9.96
N ALA A 144 -4.19 -1.86 -9.72
CA ALA A 144 -4.87 -1.81 -8.43
C ALA A 144 -3.99 -2.32 -7.28
N LEU A 145 -3.34 -3.48 -7.47
CA LEU A 145 -2.38 -4.03 -6.50
C LEU A 145 -1.16 -3.13 -6.36
N GLY A 146 -0.60 -2.63 -7.47
CA GLY A 146 0.52 -1.71 -7.45
C GLY A 146 0.20 -0.42 -6.69
N GLY A 147 -0.99 0.14 -6.90
CA GLY A 147 -1.52 1.28 -6.16
C GLY A 147 -1.65 1.00 -4.66
N LEU A 148 -2.15 -0.18 -4.29
CA LEU A 148 -2.24 -0.61 -2.89
C LEU A 148 -0.85 -0.66 -2.22
N PHE A 149 0.15 -1.26 -2.88
CA PHE A 149 1.52 -1.33 -2.37
C PHE A 149 2.19 0.05 -2.29
N ALA A 150 1.95 0.91 -3.28
CA ALA A 150 2.42 2.30 -3.27
C ALA A 150 1.80 3.11 -2.12
N LEU A 151 0.50 2.92 -1.87
CA LEU A 151 -0.21 3.57 -0.77
C LEU A 151 0.27 3.03 0.59
N MET A 152 0.53 1.73 0.69
CA MET A 152 1.12 1.13 1.89
C MET A 152 2.53 1.66 2.14
N ALA A 153 3.34 1.79 1.08
CA ALA A 153 4.71 2.29 1.15
C ALA A 153 4.78 3.76 1.58
N THR A 154 3.94 4.61 1.03
CA THR A 154 3.84 6.02 1.40
C THR A 154 3.39 6.17 2.85
N ARG A 155 2.41 5.38 3.29
CA ARG A 155 1.95 5.38 4.69
C ARG A 155 2.99 4.87 5.68
N GLN A 156 3.90 4.00 5.23
CA GLN A 156 4.98 3.44 6.06
C GLN A 156 6.34 4.11 5.83
N ARG A 157 6.40 5.19 5.04
CA ARG A 157 7.63 5.93 4.68
C ARG A 157 8.79 5.00 4.25
N MET A 158 8.46 3.96 3.50
CA MET A 158 9.42 2.95 3.07
C MET A 158 10.44 3.50 2.07
N ALA A 159 11.63 2.91 2.07
CA ALA A 159 12.62 3.18 1.03
C ALA A 159 12.05 2.83 -0.35
N VAL A 160 12.16 3.76 -1.30
CA VAL A 160 11.59 3.69 -2.66
C VAL A 160 11.94 2.40 -3.41
N ARG A 161 13.05 1.75 -3.05
CA ARG A 161 13.50 0.49 -3.67
C ARG A 161 12.46 -0.63 -3.55
N TRP A 162 11.83 -0.81 -2.39
CA TRP A 162 10.91 -1.94 -2.15
C TRP A 162 9.59 -1.83 -2.92
N PRO A 163 8.91 -0.68 -2.94
CA PRO A 163 7.73 -0.48 -3.78
C PRO A 163 8.06 -0.68 -5.26
N THR A 164 9.20 -0.16 -5.74
CA THR A 164 9.62 -0.36 -7.14
C THR A 164 9.78 -1.84 -7.48
N ILE A 165 10.36 -2.65 -6.58
CA ILE A 165 10.48 -4.10 -6.77
C ILE A 165 9.08 -4.73 -6.85
N ALA A 166 8.16 -4.40 -5.95
CA ALA A 166 6.79 -4.92 -6.01
C ALA A 166 6.08 -4.55 -7.33
N LEU A 167 6.21 -3.30 -7.77
CA LEU A 167 5.61 -2.84 -9.02
C LEU A 167 6.19 -3.57 -10.24
N LEU A 168 7.50 -3.81 -10.27
CA LEU A 168 8.15 -4.60 -11.31
C LEU A 168 7.65 -6.04 -11.34
N ILE A 169 7.59 -6.69 -10.18
CA ILE A 169 7.08 -8.06 -10.05
C ILE A 169 5.63 -8.13 -10.57
N ILE A 170 4.77 -7.22 -10.12
CA ILE A 170 3.36 -7.18 -10.51
C ILE A 170 3.21 -6.93 -12.01
N ALA A 171 4.01 -6.01 -12.59
CA ALA A 171 3.95 -5.71 -14.02
C ALA A 171 4.38 -6.91 -14.87
N ILE A 172 5.47 -7.58 -14.50
CA ILE A 172 6.01 -8.74 -15.23
C ILE A 172 5.08 -9.95 -15.08
N ALA A 173 4.76 -10.32 -13.84
CA ALA A 173 3.92 -11.49 -13.57
C ALA A 173 2.48 -11.27 -14.07
N GLY A 174 1.95 -10.05 -13.96
CA GLY A 174 0.63 -9.68 -14.48
C GLY A 174 0.56 -9.77 -16.00
N ALA A 175 1.62 -9.39 -16.71
CA ALA A 175 1.71 -9.48 -18.17
C ALA A 175 1.93 -10.92 -18.67
N ALA A 176 2.46 -11.81 -17.83
CA ALA A 176 2.71 -13.20 -18.21
C ALA A 176 1.45 -14.08 -18.20
N GLY A 177 0.39 -13.67 -17.49
CA GLY A 177 -0.84 -14.44 -17.41
C GLY A 177 -1.72 -14.28 -18.64
N THR A 178 -1.98 -15.38 -19.35
CA THR A 178 -2.90 -15.43 -20.47
C THR A 178 -4.03 -16.41 -20.23
N TRP A 179 -5.24 -15.95 -20.54
CA TRP A 179 -6.46 -16.75 -20.44
C TRP A 179 -6.83 -17.32 -21.81
N SER A 180 -7.12 -18.61 -21.85
CA SER A 180 -7.77 -19.29 -22.97
C SER A 180 -9.05 -19.94 -22.49
N PHE A 181 -10.06 -19.88 -23.33
CA PHE A 181 -11.32 -20.57 -23.10
C PHE A 181 -11.71 -21.26 -24.39
N ASP A 182 -11.85 -22.57 -24.33
CA ASP A 182 -12.40 -23.39 -25.39
C ASP A 182 -13.74 -23.97 -24.90
N PRO A 183 -14.89 -23.55 -25.46
CA PRO A 183 -16.19 -24.06 -25.07
C PRO A 183 -16.36 -25.56 -25.37
N GLY A 184 -15.45 -26.17 -26.13
CA GLY A 184 -15.62 -27.51 -26.66
C GLY A 184 -16.62 -27.52 -27.83
N ASP A 185 -16.80 -28.69 -28.45
CA ASP A 185 -17.71 -28.87 -29.56
C ASP A 185 -18.77 -29.93 -29.27
N SER A 186 -19.84 -29.91 -30.08
CA SER A 186 -20.93 -30.89 -30.00
C SER A 186 -20.51 -32.34 -30.32
N HIS A 187 -19.25 -32.55 -30.73
CA HIS A 187 -18.68 -33.86 -31.02
C HIS A 187 -17.89 -34.45 -29.84
N GLY A 188 -17.99 -33.83 -28.65
CA GLY A 188 -17.49 -34.38 -27.39
C GLY A 188 -16.13 -33.87 -26.96
N SER A 189 -15.60 -32.80 -27.57
CA SER A 189 -14.41 -32.15 -27.03
C SER A 189 -14.72 -31.56 -25.65
N PRO A 190 -13.90 -31.83 -24.62
CA PRO A 190 -14.12 -31.27 -23.31
C PRO A 190 -13.99 -29.74 -23.37
N MET A 191 -14.80 -29.06 -22.58
CA MET A 191 -14.65 -27.63 -22.38
C MET A 191 -13.39 -27.37 -21.55
N GLU A 192 -12.50 -26.51 -22.04
CA GLU A 192 -11.20 -26.23 -21.43
C GLU A 192 -11.10 -24.76 -21.02
N LEU A 193 -10.85 -24.54 -19.73
CA LEU A 193 -10.43 -23.24 -19.20
C LEU A 193 -8.92 -23.30 -18.94
N GLY A 194 -8.15 -22.58 -19.75
CA GLY A 194 -6.70 -22.51 -19.62
C GLY A 194 -6.25 -21.20 -18.98
N LEU A 195 -5.41 -21.30 -17.96
CA LEU A 195 -4.58 -20.21 -17.48
C LEU A 195 -3.12 -20.59 -17.75
N THR A 196 -2.48 -19.87 -18.65
CA THR A 196 -1.07 -20.09 -19.00
C THR A 196 -0.24 -18.92 -18.53
N PHE A 197 0.94 -19.21 -18.00
CA PHE A 197 1.93 -18.20 -17.62
C PHE A 197 3.09 -18.29 -18.59
N GLY A 198 3.24 -17.29 -19.45
CA GLY A 198 4.29 -17.27 -20.46
C GLY A 198 4.36 -15.95 -21.20
N LEU A 199 5.55 -15.63 -21.69
CA LEU A 199 5.75 -14.53 -22.62
C LEU A 199 5.35 -15.03 -24.02
N SER A 200 4.07 -14.92 -24.35
CA SER A 200 3.49 -15.49 -25.57
C SER A 200 4.16 -14.95 -26.84
N THR A 201 4.28 -13.62 -26.92
CA THR A 201 5.18 -12.93 -27.86
C THR A 201 5.92 -11.83 -27.14
N VAL A 202 7.19 -11.60 -27.51
CA VAL A 202 8.02 -10.55 -26.90
C VAL A 202 7.35 -9.19 -27.02
N ASP A 203 6.77 -8.89 -28.19
CA ASP A 203 6.10 -7.61 -28.46
C ASP A 203 4.86 -7.38 -27.60
N SER A 204 3.93 -8.35 -27.56
CA SER A 204 2.72 -8.24 -26.75
C SER A 204 3.06 -8.15 -25.26
N SER A 205 3.97 -9.00 -24.78
CA SER A 205 4.35 -9.02 -23.38
C SER A 205 5.03 -7.71 -22.96
N LEU A 206 5.93 -7.18 -23.80
CA LEU A 206 6.61 -5.92 -23.54
C LEU A 206 5.63 -4.75 -23.51
N ARG A 207 4.65 -4.72 -24.42
CA ARG A 207 3.58 -3.71 -24.40
C ARG A 207 2.78 -3.76 -23.09
N HIS A 208 2.37 -4.93 -22.62
CA HIS A 208 1.63 -5.08 -21.37
C HIS A 208 2.47 -4.68 -20.15
N ILE A 209 3.75 -5.07 -20.11
CA ILE A 209 4.69 -4.66 -19.06
C ILE A 209 4.83 -3.14 -19.04
N VAL A 210 5.03 -2.50 -20.19
CA VAL A 210 5.16 -1.04 -20.30
C VAL A 210 3.88 -0.35 -19.86
N ILE A 211 2.70 -0.80 -20.30
CA ILE A 211 1.42 -0.23 -19.88
C ILE A 211 1.24 -0.35 -18.36
N ASN A 212 1.48 -1.54 -17.78
CA ASN A 212 1.36 -1.77 -16.34
C ASN A 212 2.35 -0.92 -15.55
N LEU A 213 3.60 -0.79 -16.02
CA LEU A 213 4.61 0.07 -15.41
C LEU A 213 4.22 1.55 -15.51
N LEU A 214 3.74 2.03 -16.65
CA LEU A 214 3.29 3.41 -16.79
C LEU A 214 2.11 3.71 -15.86
N LEU A 215 1.13 2.81 -15.80
CA LEU A 215 -0.07 2.99 -14.96
C LEU A 215 0.23 2.93 -13.46
N THR A 216 1.27 2.21 -13.05
CA THR A 216 1.64 2.07 -11.63
C THR A 216 2.71 3.07 -11.19
N LEU A 217 3.77 3.19 -11.98
CA LEU A 217 4.98 3.93 -11.63
C LEU A 217 4.82 5.43 -11.89
N ALA A 218 4.14 5.84 -12.96
CA ALA A 218 3.97 7.27 -13.26
C ALA A 218 3.17 8.00 -12.16
N PRO A 219 2.02 7.50 -11.66
CA PRO A 219 1.30 8.14 -10.56
C PRO A 219 2.13 8.16 -9.28
N TYR A 220 2.88 7.09 -9.01
CA TYR A 220 3.73 7.00 -7.83
C TYR A 220 4.88 8.02 -7.85
N ILE A 221 5.58 8.15 -8.97
CA ILE A 221 6.64 9.15 -9.14
C ILE A 221 6.04 10.56 -9.08
N ALA A 222 4.95 10.82 -9.78
CA ALA A 222 4.27 12.12 -9.79
C ALA A 222 3.89 12.54 -8.36
N TRP A 223 3.29 11.63 -7.59
CA TRP A 223 2.97 11.85 -6.18
C TRP A 223 4.21 12.19 -5.37
N HIS A 224 5.30 11.45 -5.55
CA HIS A 224 6.51 11.64 -4.75
C HIS A 224 7.24 12.94 -5.07
N VAL A 225 7.24 13.34 -6.35
CA VAL A 225 7.76 14.64 -6.81
C VAL A 225 6.91 15.78 -6.25
N TRP A 226 5.59 15.66 -6.32
CA TRP A 226 4.67 16.66 -5.77
C TRP A 226 4.85 16.86 -4.26
N GLN A 227 4.98 15.77 -3.50
CA GLN A 227 5.27 15.82 -2.06
C GLN A 227 6.58 16.57 -1.74
N LYS A 228 7.65 16.32 -2.53
CA LYS A 228 8.92 17.04 -2.36
C LYS A 228 8.80 18.52 -2.71
N ALA A 229 8.01 18.88 -3.73
CA ALA A 229 7.77 20.26 -4.10
C ALA A 229 7.02 21.02 -2.98
N MET A 230 5.96 20.41 -2.42
CA MET A 230 5.20 21.00 -1.31
C MET A 230 6.03 21.18 -0.03
N ALA A 231 6.90 20.23 0.29
CA ALA A 231 7.81 20.34 1.43
C ALA A 231 8.83 21.49 1.27
N ARG A 232 9.28 21.77 0.04
CA ARG A 232 10.16 22.92 -0.23
C ARG A 232 9.42 24.24 -0.15
N TYR A 233 8.17 24.27 -0.60
CA TYR A 233 7.35 25.48 -0.56
C TYR A 233 7.06 25.92 0.89
N SER A 234 6.62 24.98 1.73
CA SER A 234 6.40 25.24 3.16
C SER A 234 7.66 25.71 3.89
N ALA A 235 8.82 25.11 3.60
CA ALA A 235 10.08 25.55 4.21
C ALA A 235 10.49 27.00 3.84
N LEU A 236 10.02 27.52 2.71
CA LEU A 236 10.26 28.90 2.30
C LEU A 236 9.29 29.89 2.96
N GLU A 237 8.08 29.46 3.31
CA GLU A 237 7.11 30.27 4.05
C GLU A 237 7.52 30.48 5.51
N ASP A 238 8.22 29.51 6.10
CA ASP A 238 8.67 29.54 7.50
C ASP A 238 9.99 30.32 7.72
N GLU A 239 10.70 30.77 6.67
CA GLU A 239 11.89 31.60 6.84
C GLU A 239 11.51 33.03 7.29
N PRO A 240 12.00 33.49 8.47
CA PRO A 240 11.66 34.81 9.02
C PRO A 240 12.36 35.90 8.21
N GLY A 241 11.71 36.30 7.12
CA GLY A 241 12.26 37.21 6.11
C GLY A 241 11.68 37.02 4.71
N GLY A 242 10.77 36.05 4.51
CA GLY A 242 10.04 35.86 3.26
C GLY A 242 9.45 37.19 2.76
N PRO A 243 9.62 37.54 1.47
CA PRO A 243 9.18 38.82 0.94
C PRO A 243 7.68 38.97 1.21
N LEU A 244 7.31 40.04 1.91
CA LEU A 244 5.94 40.48 2.07
C LEU A 244 5.31 40.60 0.68
N VAL A 245 4.59 39.56 0.25
CA VAL A 245 3.76 39.62 -0.94
C VAL A 245 2.58 40.49 -0.58
N HIS A 246 2.78 41.81 -0.71
CA HIS A 246 1.72 42.78 -0.80
C HIS A 246 1.01 42.55 -2.14
N GLY A 247 -0.16 41.92 -2.09
CA GLY A 247 -1.12 41.81 -3.18
C GLY A 247 -2.52 41.85 -2.60
#